data_AF-A0A4R2EWR0-F1
#
_entry.id   AF-A0A4R2EWR0-F1
#
_cell.length_a   1.000
_cell.length_b   1.000
_cell.length_c   1.000
_cell.angle_alpha   90.00
_cell.angle_beta   90.00
_cell.angle_gamma   90.00
#
_symmetry.space_group_name_H-M   'P 1'
#
loop_
_entity.id
_entity.type
_entity.pdbx_description
1 polymer ?
#
loop_
_entity_poly.entity_id
_entity_poly.type
_entity_poly.pdbx_seq_one_letter_code
_entity_poly.pdbx_strand_id
1 'polypeptide(L)'
;MRTGFQLVKTRQLSDKVRISEIETQLGFSLPPLYKLFIENFETGKDSFVNDVFFNTKRNENYLLNAPLYEPLKDNEKWFLSVSYFDDISKVVNDWKSYLCYEKEWLEYRFLRIADIGQGGGLFVSTKDEYLDEIYQVIWDGEEPYLKVADNIFELVKGFVMPDLTGMIADNYQTSQLYKNYGEDFWRVREKL
;
A
#
# COMPACT_ATOMS: atom_id res chain seq x y z
N MET A 1 -9.92 -16.70 -1.70
CA MET A 1 -8.97 -15.63 -2.06
C MET A 1 -9.66 -14.28 -1.91
N ARG A 2 -9.11 -13.37 -1.10
CA ARG A 2 -9.63 -11.99 -0.99
C ARG A 2 -9.09 -11.17 -2.16
N THR A 3 -9.92 -10.31 -2.75
CA THR A 3 -9.54 -9.50 -3.91
C THR A 3 -10.15 -8.11 -3.84
N GLY A 4 -9.54 -7.14 -4.50
CA GLY A 4 -10.13 -5.82 -4.68
C GLY A 4 -10.40 -5.12 -3.35
N PHE A 5 -11.59 -4.54 -3.24
CA PHE A 5 -12.04 -3.84 -2.04
C PHE A 5 -12.20 -4.73 -0.79
N GLN A 6 -12.22 -6.05 -0.92
CA GLN A 6 -12.22 -6.96 0.24
C GLN A 6 -10.88 -6.92 1.00
N LEU A 7 -9.84 -6.36 0.36
CA LEU A 7 -8.51 -6.26 0.94
C LEU A 7 -8.32 -5.00 1.75
N VAL A 8 -9.07 -3.92 1.50
CA VAL A 8 -8.86 -2.63 2.18
C VAL A 8 -9.85 -2.47 3.34
N LYS A 9 -9.38 -1.95 4.46
CA LYS A 9 -10.24 -1.65 5.62
C LYS A 9 -11.00 -0.35 5.37
N THR A 10 -12.30 -0.36 5.65
CA THR A 10 -13.14 0.83 5.62
C THR A 10 -13.06 1.56 6.94
N ARG A 11 -13.05 2.89 6.91
CA ARG A 11 -13.15 3.73 8.12
C ARG A 11 -14.50 3.57 8.79
N GLN A 12 -14.55 3.86 10.09
CA GLN A 12 -15.83 4.03 10.78
C GLN A 12 -16.48 5.35 10.37
N LEU A 13 -17.81 5.42 10.41
CA LEU A 13 -18.56 6.66 10.11
C LEU A 13 -18.19 7.84 11.04
N SER A 14 -17.66 7.54 12.23
CA SER A 14 -17.17 8.53 13.19
C SER A 14 -15.80 9.12 12.82
N ASP A 15 -15.02 8.42 12.00
CA ASP A 15 -13.65 8.79 11.70
C ASP A 15 -13.65 9.86 10.61
N LYS A 16 -13.26 11.09 10.98
CA LYS A 16 -13.24 12.22 10.06
C LYS A 16 -11.82 12.55 9.66
N VAL A 17 -11.54 12.47 8.37
CA VAL A 17 -10.30 12.99 7.79
C VAL A 17 -10.45 14.49 7.56
N ARG A 18 -9.50 15.28 8.07
CA ARG A 18 -9.54 16.74 7.97
C ARG A 18 -8.95 17.22 6.64
N ILE A 19 -9.65 16.95 5.54
CA ILE A 19 -9.16 17.21 4.18
C ILE A 19 -8.72 18.66 3.97
N SER A 20 -9.47 19.64 4.46
CA SER A 20 -9.11 21.06 4.32
C SER A 20 -7.78 21.40 5.00
N GLU A 21 -7.48 20.81 6.16
CA GLU A 21 -6.20 21.00 6.85
C GLU A 21 -5.05 20.33 6.08
N ILE A 22 -5.31 19.19 5.46
CA ILE A 22 -4.32 18.48 4.62
C ILE A 22 -4.00 19.29 3.37
N GLU A 23 -5.02 19.73 2.63
CA GLU A 23 -4.84 20.54 1.41
C GLU A 23 -4.15 21.88 1.72
N THR A 24 -4.47 22.50 2.86
CA THR A 24 -3.77 23.70 3.34
C THR A 24 -2.27 23.43 3.55
N GLN A 25 -1.92 22.27 4.10
CA GLN A 25 -0.52 21.89 4.32
C GLN A 25 0.23 21.50 3.04
N LEU A 26 -0.48 20.96 2.05
CA LEU A 26 0.08 20.60 0.74
C LEU A 26 0.23 21.82 -0.17
N GLY A 27 -0.61 22.84 0.01
CA GLY A 27 -0.64 24.04 -0.84
C GLY A 27 -1.44 23.87 -2.14
N PHE A 28 -2.18 22.77 -2.28
CA PHE A 28 -3.03 22.47 -3.44
C PHE A 28 -4.14 21.48 -3.05
N SER A 29 -5.12 21.31 -3.94
CA SER A 29 -6.22 20.37 -3.73
C SER A 29 -5.82 18.93 -4.05
N LEU A 30 -6.13 18.00 -3.16
CA LEU A 30 -5.90 16.58 -3.40
C LEU A 30 -6.69 16.09 -4.63
N PRO A 31 -6.15 15.10 -5.38
CA PRO A 31 -6.88 14.46 -6.47
C PRO A 31 -8.25 13.95 -5.99
N PRO A 32 -9.35 14.24 -6.71
CA PRO A 32 -10.70 13.98 -6.23
C PRO A 32 -10.97 12.52 -5.83
N LEU A 33 -10.49 11.56 -6.61
CA LEU A 33 -10.72 10.14 -6.32
C LEU A 33 -9.82 9.65 -5.18
N TYR A 34 -8.59 10.16 -5.09
CA TYR A 34 -7.73 9.88 -3.94
C TYR A 34 -8.30 10.47 -2.64
N LYS A 35 -8.84 11.68 -2.68
CA LYS A 35 -9.55 12.32 -1.56
C LYS A 35 -10.71 11.45 -1.08
N LEU A 36 -11.57 11.02 -2.00
CA LEU A 36 -12.68 10.12 -1.67
C LEU A 36 -12.18 8.80 -1.07
N PHE A 37 -11.08 8.26 -1.59
CA PHE A 37 -10.48 7.04 -1.07
C PHE A 37 -10.05 7.20 0.40
N ILE A 38 -9.24 8.21 0.73
CA ILE A 38 -8.75 8.38 2.10
C ILE A 38 -9.85 8.75 3.10
N GLU A 39 -10.97 9.34 2.65
CA GLU A 39 -12.15 9.59 3.49
C GLU A 39 -12.93 8.33 3.84
N ASN A 40 -12.89 7.30 2.99
CA ASN A 40 -13.69 6.08 3.15
C ASN A 40 -12.88 4.87 3.62
N PHE A 41 -11.57 4.84 3.34
CA PHE A 41 -10.68 3.71 3.64
C PHE A 41 -9.58 4.11 4.62
N GLU A 42 -9.20 3.16 5.47
CA GLU A 42 -8.08 3.32 6.37
C GLU A 42 -6.77 3.42 5.57
N THR A 43 -5.89 4.30 6.02
CA THR A 43 -4.52 4.45 5.52
C THR A 43 -3.54 4.03 6.62
N GLY A 44 -2.26 3.91 6.29
CA GLY A 44 -1.24 3.47 7.24
C GLY A 44 -1.13 1.96 7.31
N LYS A 45 -0.36 1.48 8.31
CA LYS A 45 -0.01 0.05 8.46
C LYS A 45 -1.21 -0.90 8.52
N ASP A 46 -2.37 -0.39 8.91
CA ASP A 46 -3.61 -1.15 9.04
C ASP A 46 -4.54 -1.06 7.82
N SER A 47 -4.14 -0.35 6.76
CA SER A 47 -4.97 -0.10 5.56
C SER A 47 -5.47 -1.36 4.84
N PHE A 48 -4.74 -2.47 4.93
CA PHE A 48 -5.18 -3.76 4.40
C PHE A 48 -5.64 -4.72 5.49
N VAL A 49 -6.65 -5.53 5.16
CA VAL A 49 -7.07 -6.70 5.92
C VAL A 49 -6.06 -7.82 5.66
N ASN A 50 -5.00 -7.83 6.45
CA ASN A 50 -3.94 -8.83 6.34
C ASN A 50 -4.12 -9.96 7.36
N ASP A 51 -3.70 -11.16 6.99
CA ASP A 51 -3.46 -12.21 7.99
C ASP A 51 -2.09 -11.98 8.62
N VAL A 52 -2.01 -12.12 9.94
CA VAL A 52 -0.76 -12.03 10.69
C VAL A 52 -0.46 -13.34 11.37
N PHE A 53 0.81 -13.64 11.58
CA PHE A 53 1.24 -14.72 12.46
C PHE A 53 2.08 -14.18 13.61
N PHE A 54 1.91 -14.77 14.78
CA PHE A 54 2.69 -14.47 15.96
C PHE A 54 4.00 -15.24 15.91
N ASN A 55 5.11 -14.50 15.85
CA ASN A 55 6.45 -15.04 15.86
C ASN A 55 6.98 -15.13 17.29
N THR A 56 7.05 -16.34 17.84
CA THR A 56 7.50 -16.60 19.21
C THR A 56 8.93 -16.15 19.47
N LYS A 57 9.82 -16.23 18.46
CA LYS A 57 11.25 -15.85 18.59
C LYS A 57 11.42 -14.34 18.82
N ARG A 58 10.53 -13.55 18.24
CA ARG A 58 10.58 -12.08 18.29
C ARG A 58 9.50 -11.47 19.19
N ASN A 59 8.57 -12.29 19.68
CA ASN A 59 7.44 -11.88 20.51
C ASN A 59 6.57 -10.80 19.82
N GLU A 60 6.35 -10.94 18.52
CA GLU A 60 5.71 -9.93 17.66
C GLU A 60 4.87 -10.57 16.56
N ASN A 61 3.86 -9.85 16.06
CA ASN A 61 3.06 -10.25 14.90
C ASN A 61 3.72 -9.80 13.59
N TYR A 62 3.75 -10.69 12.61
CA TYR A 62 4.27 -10.45 11.27
C TYR A 62 3.17 -10.67 10.24
N LEU A 63 3.16 -9.87 9.17
CA LEU A 63 2.30 -10.09 8.02
C LEU A 63 2.64 -11.44 7.38
N LEU A 64 1.61 -12.24 7.07
CA LEU A 64 1.79 -13.52 6.39
C LEU A 64 2.03 -13.34 4.88
N ASN A 65 1.39 -12.34 4.31
CA ASN A 65 1.42 -12.00 2.90
C ASN A 65 1.13 -10.50 2.73
N ALA A 66 1.44 -10.00 1.53
CA ALA A 66 1.08 -8.66 1.10
C ALA A 66 0.24 -8.76 -0.17
N PRO A 67 -0.75 -7.85 -0.37
CA PRO A 67 -1.46 -7.71 -1.62
C PRO A 67 -0.53 -7.61 -2.83
N LEU A 68 -0.83 -8.40 -3.85
CA LEU A 68 -0.17 -8.43 -5.15
C LEU A 68 -1.06 -7.76 -6.19
N TYR A 69 -0.50 -6.90 -7.04
CA TYR A 69 -1.25 -6.33 -8.16
C TYR A 69 -1.25 -7.32 -9.33
N GLU A 70 -2.40 -7.98 -9.54
CA GLU A 70 -2.57 -9.08 -10.48
C GLU A 70 -2.13 -8.74 -11.92
N PRO A 71 -2.41 -7.54 -12.48
CA PRO A 71 -1.97 -7.20 -13.83
C PRO A 71 -0.45 -7.18 -14.04
N LEU A 72 0.35 -7.06 -12.97
CA LEU A 72 1.81 -6.98 -13.03
C LEU A 72 2.51 -8.19 -12.38
N LYS A 73 1.77 -9.24 -12.00
CA LYS A 73 2.32 -10.38 -11.24
C LYS A 73 3.47 -11.12 -11.92
N ASP A 74 3.44 -11.19 -13.25
CA ASP A 74 4.43 -11.91 -14.07
C ASP A 74 5.47 -10.95 -14.69
N ASN A 75 5.41 -9.65 -14.35
CA ASN A 75 6.34 -8.65 -14.84
C ASN A 75 7.50 -8.50 -13.85
N GLU A 76 8.65 -9.12 -14.12
CA GLU A 76 9.80 -9.09 -13.21
C GLU A 76 10.30 -7.67 -12.90
N LYS A 77 10.24 -6.77 -13.90
CA LYS A 77 10.69 -5.37 -13.75
C LYS A 77 9.71 -4.54 -12.94
N TRP A 78 8.41 -4.74 -13.16
CA TRP A 78 7.33 -3.90 -12.61
C TRP A 78 6.45 -4.66 -11.62
N PHE A 79 6.97 -5.72 -11.03
CA PHE A 79 6.26 -6.51 -10.04
C PHE A 79 5.80 -5.59 -8.90
N LEU A 80 4.50 -5.60 -8.60
CA LEU A 80 3.91 -4.66 -7.66
C LEU A 80 3.24 -5.41 -6.51
N SER A 81 3.83 -5.30 -5.33
CA SER A 81 3.27 -5.75 -4.07
C SER A 81 3.30 -4.59 -3.08
N VAL A 82 2.22 -4.41 -2.34
CA VAL A 82 2.06 -3.27 -1.42
C VAL A 82 1.60 -3.77 -0.06
N SER A 83 2.35 -3.45 1.00
CA SER A 83 2.00 -3.86 2.37
C SER A 83 0.93 -2.97 3.00
N TYR A 84 0.91 -1.69 2.63
CA TYR A 84 -0.04 -0.68 3.09
C TYR A 84 0.00 0.58 2.21
N PHE A 85 -1.10 1.33 2.21
CA PHE A 85 -1.09 2.73 1.79
C PHE A 85 -0.48 3.60 2.89
N ASP A 86 0.29 4.62 2.52
CA ASP A 86 0.92 5.52 3.48
C ASP A 86 -0.13 6.34 4.25
N ASP A 87 0.14 6.58 5.53
CA ASP A 87 -0.64 7.50 6.33
C ASP A 87 -0.60 8.91 5.75
N ILE A 88 -1.72 9.62 5.81
CA ILE A 88 -1.80 10.97 5.23
C ILE A 88 -0.78 11.95 5.85
N SER A 89 -0.43 11.77 7.13
CA SER A 89 0.62 12.55 7.78
C SER A 89 2.00 12.29 7.15
N LYS A 90 2.29 11.04 6.79
CA LYS A 90 3.49 10.66 6.05
C LYS A 90 3.46 11.25 4.65
N VAL A 91 2.35 11.14 3.91
CA VAL A 91 2.21 11.75 2.57
C VAL A 91 2.54 13.25 2.60
N VAL A 92 2.01 13.99 3.60
CA VAL A 92 2.28 15.42 3.77
C VAL A 92 3.74 15.69 4.13
N ASN A 93 4.33 14.90 5.04
CA ASN A 93 5.73 15.06 5.44
C ASN A 93 6.68 14.77 4.28
N ASP A 94 6.42 13.69 3.54
CA ASP A 94 7.14 13.30 2.35
C ASP A 94 7.08 14.43 1.33
N TRP A 95 5.89 14.91 0.98
CA TRP A 95 5.71 16.04 0.07
C TRP A 95 6.57 17.25 0.46
N LYS A 96 6.52 17.65 1.74
CA LYS A 96 7.32 18.77 2.26
C LYS A 96 8.83 18.51 2.20
N SER A 97 9.26 17.26 2.34
CA SER A 97 10.68 16.89 2.34
C SER A 97 11.27 16.69 0.93
N TYR A 98 10.46 16.20 -0.02
CA TYR A 98 10.90 15.84 -1.38
C TYR A 98 10.82 17.01 -2.37
N LEU A 99 10.10 18.10 -2.05
CA LEU A 99 10.03 19.33 -2.86
C LEU A 99 11.40 19.91 -3.25
N CYS A 100 12.50 19.45 -2.65
CA CYS A 100 13.82 20.05 -2.77
C CYS A 100 14.79 19.34 -3.72
N TYR A 101 14.46 18.18 -4.34
CA TYR A 101 15.54 17.34 -4.90
C TYR A 101 15.51 16.96 -6.39
N GLU A 102 14.38 16.80 -7.11
CA GLU A 102 14.46 16.51 -8.57
C GLU A 102 13.34 17.13 -9.43
N LYS A 103 13.68 17.41 -10.69
CA LYS A 103 12.86 18.16 -11.66
C LYS A 103 11.59 17.40 -12.05
N GLU A 104 11.69 16.08 -12.13
CA GLU A 104 10.65 15.14 -12.49
C GLU A 104 9.50 15.20 -11.49
N TRP A 105 9.79 15.34 -10.19
CA TRP A 105 8.77 15.45 -9.14
C TRP A 105 7.99 16.77 -9.19
N LEU A 106 8.64 17.85 -9.60
CA LEU A 106 8.02 19.15 -9.82
C LEU A 106 7.15 19.18 -11.09
N GLU A 107 7.55 18.43 -12.12
CA GLU A 107 6.89 18.40 -13.43
C GLU A 107 5.63 17.52 -13.45
N TYR A 108 5.69 16.34 -12.84
CA TYR A 108 4.55 15.40 -12.81
C TYR A 108 3.63 15.58 -11.59
N ARG A 109 4.07 16.35 -10.58
CA ARG A 109 3.37 16.61 -9.32
C ARG A 109 2.78 15.34 -8.69
N PHE A 110 3.65 14.37 -8.48
CA PHE A 110 3.30 13.08 -7.89
C PHE A 110 3.27 13.15 -6.36
N LEU A 111 2.21 12.61 -5.77
CA LEU A 111 2.11 12.37 -4.33
C LEU A 111 2.34 10.89 -4.04
N ARG A 112 3.35 10.55 -3.23
CA ARG A 112 3.55 9.15 -2.80
C ARG A 112 2.39 8.72 -1.91
N ILE A 113 1.82 7.57 -2.20
CA ILE A 113 0.69 6.99 -1.48
C ILE A 113 0.97 5.57 -0.95
N ALA A 114 2.10 4.96 -1.33
CA ALA A 114 2.59 3.72 -0.72
C ALA A 114 4.08 3.51 -1.04
N ASP A 115 4.77 2.81 -0.15
CA ASP A 115 6.09 2.24 -0.42
C ASP A 115 5.97 0.89 -1.15
N ILE A 116 6.98 0.57 -1.97
CA ILE A 116 7.11 -0.73 -2.64
C ILE A 116 8.44 -1.40 -2.27
N GLY A 117 8.50 -2.73 -2.31
CA GLY A 117 9.66 -3.50 -1.86
C GLY A 117 10.92 -3.38 -2.72
N GLN A 118 10.83 -2.79 -3.91
CA GLN A 118 11.94 -2.65 -4.87
C GLN A 118 12.69 -1.31 -4.77
N GLY A 119 12.32 -0.46 -3.81
CA GLY A 119 12.74 0.95 -3.79
C GLY A 119 11.82 1.80 -4.67
N GLY A 120 11.55 3.04 -4.25
CA GLY A 120 10.52 3.87 -4.87
C GLY A 120 9.15 3.78 -4.19
N GLY A 121 8.07 3.85 -4.96
CA GLY A 121 6.72 3.83 -4.40
C GLY A 121 5.59 3.87 -5.44
N LEU A 122 4.36 3.85 -4.95
CA LEU A 122 3.18 4.20 -5.72
C LEU A 122 2.83 5.66 -5.52
N PHE A 123 2.42 6.31 -6.60
CA PHE A 123 2.15 7.73 -6.62
C PHE A 123 0.81 8.01 -7.30
N VAL A 124 0.10 9.03 -6.80
CA VAL A 124 -1.05 9.62 -7.48
C VAL A 124 -0.63 10.95 -8.11
N SER A 125 -1.01 11.18 -9.36
CA SER A 125 -0.76 12.46 -10.01
C SER A 125 -1.77 13.53 -9.59
N THR A 126 -1.25 14.74 -9.43
CA THR A 126 -2.02 15.95 -9.11
C THR A 126 -2.03 16.96 -10.28
N LYS A 127 -1.47 16.57 -11.43
CA LYS A 127 -1.42 17.39 -12.65
C LYS A 127 -2.72 17.21 -13.44
N ASP A 128 -3.35 18.30 -13.89
CA ASP A 128 -4.66 18.28 -14.55
C ASP A 128 -4.78 17.26 -15.72
N GLU A 129 -3.72 17.13 -16.54
CA GLU A 129 -3.67 16.21 -17.69
C GLU A 129 -3.73 14.73 -17.30
N TYR A 130 -3.24 14.39 -16.11
CA TYR A 130 -3.07 13.02 -15.61
C TYR A 130 -3.75 12.85 -14.24
N LEU A 131 -4.73 13.70 -13.92
CA LEU A 131 -5.30 13.77 -12.58
C LEU A 131 -5.84 12.40 -12.14
N ASP A 132 -5.56 12.06 -10.88
CA ASP A 132 -5.89 10.77 -10.24
C ASP A 132 -5.12 9.53 -10.75
N GLU A 133 -4.40 9.61 -11.87
CA GLU A 133 -3.66 8.47 -12.41
C GLU A 133 -2.60 7.97 -11.41
N ILE A 134 -2.45 6.64 -11.37
CA ILE A 134 -1.53 5.95 -10.47
C ILE A 134 -0.29 5.50 -11.23
N TYR A 135 0.87 5.83 -10.68
CA TYR A 135 2.17 5.45 -11.21
C TYR A 135 2.95 4.62 -10.20
N GLN A 136 3.62 3.58 -10.67
CA GLN A 136 4.72 2.95 -9.96
C GLN A 136 5.99 3.66 -10.36
N VAL A 137 6.75 4.14 -9.38
CA VAL A 137 8.05 4.74 -9.59
C VAL A 137 9.08 3.86 -8.90
N ILE A 138 10.11 3.44 -9.65
CA ILE A 138 11.25 2.69 -9.13
C ILE A 138 12.46 3.63 -9.21
N TRP A 139 13.05 3.94 -8.06
CA TRP A 139 14.26 4.78 -8.03
C TRP A 139 15.41 4.07 -8.74
N ASP A 140 16.26 4.84 -9.41
CA ASP A 140 17.42 4.36 -10.17
C ASP A 140 17.10 3.42 -11.36
N GLY A 141 15.82 3.30 -11.76
CA GLY A 141 15.41 2.54 -12.94
C GLY A 141 15.65 3.29 -14.26
N GLU A 142 15.98 2.56 -15.34
CA GLU A 142 16.17 3.15 -16.69
C GLU A 142 14.89 3.81 -17.22
N GLU A 143 13.73 3.23 -16.91
CA GLU A 143 12.42 3.86 -17.07
C GLU A 143 11.90 4.11 -15.67
N PRO A 144 11.90 5.36 -15.17
CA PRO A 144 11.68 5.61 -13.75
C PRO A 144 10.22 5.42 -13.33
N TYR A 145 9.26 5.50 -14.27
CA TYR A 145 7.83 5.41 -13.95
C TYR A 145 7.03 4.58 -14.95
N LEU A 146 6.02 3.88 -14.44
CA LEU A 146 5.01 3.13 -15.20
C LEU A 146 3.62 3.56 -14.72
N LYS A 147 2.72 3.91 -15.64
CA LYS A 147 1.29 4.08 -15.32
C LYS A 147 0.70 2.70 -15.01
N VAL A 148 0.15 2.55 -13.81
CA VAL A 148 -0.41 1.28 -13.30
C VAL A 148 -1.92 1.25 -13.42
N ALA A 149 -2.59 2.37 -13.14
CA ALA A 149 -4.05 2.46 -13.16
C ALA A 149 -4.52 3.90 -13.44
N ASP A 150 -5.75 4.04 -13.92
CA ASP A 150 -6.36 5.35 -14.17
C ASP A 150 -6.74 6.09 -12.88
N ASN A 151 -6.93 5.37 -11.78
CA ASN A 151 -7.15 5.93 -10.45
C ASN A 151 -6.95 4.89 -9.34
N ILE A 152 -6.99 5.37 -8.09
CA ILE A 152 -6.83 4.54 -6.88
C ILE A 152 -7.86 3.40 -6.77
N PHE A 153 -9.09 3.58 -7.27
CA PHE A 153 -10.11 2.54 -7.21
C PHE A 153 -9.84 1.43 -8.23
N GLU A 154 -9.37 1.77 -9.43
CA GLU A 154 -8.92 0.77 -10.42
C GLU A 154 -7.65 0.04 -9.95
N LEU A 155 -6.72 0.75 -9.28
CA LEU A 155 -5.60 0.10 -8.61
C LEU A 155 -6.10 -0.92 -7.58
N VAL A 156 -7.00 -0.52 -6.68
CA VAL A 156 -7.49 -1.42 -5.62
C VAL A 156 -8.16 -2.66 -6.21
N LYS A 157 -8.99 -2.51 -7.25
CA LYS A 157 -9.63 -3.65 -7.94
C LYS A 157 -8.63 -4.70 -8.46
N GLY A 158 -7.43 -4.27 -8.87
CA GLY A 158 -6.41 -5.17 -9.38
C GLY A 158 -5.62 -5.91 -8.30
N PHE A 159 -5.77 -5.58 -7.01
CA PHE A 159 -5.10 -6.32 -5.94
C PHE A 159 -5.74 -7.67 -5.64
N VAL A 160 -4.90 -8.67 -5.42
CA VAL A 160 -5.27 -10.00 -4.92
C VAL A 160 -4.41 -10.35 -3.72
N MET A 161 -4.98 -11.07 -2.75
CA MET A 161 -4.19 -11.68 -1.69
C MET A 161 -3.70 -13.05 -2.17
N PRO A 162 -2.40 -13.27 -2.37
CA PRO A 162 -1.89 -14.56 -2.84
C PRO A 162 -2.16 -15.65 -1.80
N ASP A 163 -2.42 -16.87 -2.29
CA ASP A 163 -2.54 -18.05 -1.44
C ASP A 163 -1.22 -18.33 -0.72
N LEU A 164 -1.30 -18.67 0.56
CA LEU A 164 -0.14 -18.96 1.38
C LEU A 164 0.44 -20.33 1.03
N THR A 165 1.46 -20.36 0.19
CA THR A 165 2.22 -21.57 -0.13
C THR A 165 3.71 -21.39 0.14
N GLY A 166 4.32 -22.37 0.80
CA GLY A 166 5.77 -22.45 0.96
C GLY A 166 6.30 -21.84 2.26
N MET A 167 7.44 -21.16 2.16
CA MET A 167 8.13 -20.56 3.28
C MET A 167 7.59 -19.16 3.59
N ILE A 168 7.36 -18.90 4.87
CA ILE A 168 7.09 -17.57 5.43
C ILE A 168 8.32 -17.08 6.22
N ALA A 169 8.23 -15.90 6.83
CA ALA A 169 9.32 -15.30 7.58
C ALA A 169 9.92 -16.24 8.66
N ASP A 170 11.22 -16.09 8.92
CA ASP A 170 12.03 -16.93 9.82
C ASP A 170 12.01 -18.45 9.48
N ASN A 171 11.87 -18.77 8.18
CA ASN A 171 11.93 -20.12 7.60
C ASN A 171 10.81 -21.07 8.06
N TYR A 172 9.69 -20.54 8.55
CA TYR A 172 8.53 -21.37 8.85
C TYR A 172 7.83 -21.79 7.54
N GLN A 173 7.18 -22.94 7.55
CA GLN A 173 6.34 -23.41 6.46
C GLN A 173 4.89 -23.05 6.73
N THR A 174 4.11 -22.74 5.70
CA THR A 174 2.67 -22.47 5.85
C THR A 174 1.91 -23.64 6.49
N SER A 175 2.37 -24.87 6.28
CA SER A 175 1.83 -26.08 6.93
C SER A 175 2.03 -26.12 8.46
N GLN A 176 2.88 -25.25 9.02
CA GLN A 176 3.07 -25.12 10.47
C GLN A 176 2.07 -24.15 11.11
N LEU A 177 1.29 -23.42 10.30
CA LEU A 177 0.33 -22.44 10.79
C LEU A 177 -0.90 -23.13 11.39
N TYR A 178 -1.33 -22.63 12.55
CA TYR A 178 -2.58 -23.01 13.18
C TYR A 178 -3.18 -21.81 13.92
N LYS A 179 -4.47 -21.88 14.26
CA LYS A 179 -5.16 -20.81 14.99
C LYS A 179 -5.99 -21.43 16.10
N ASN A 180 -5.89 -20.92 17.33
CA ASN A 180 -6.80 -21.35 18.39
C ASN A 180 -8.15 -20.63 18.25
N TYR A 181 -9.20 -21.20 18.84
CA TYR A 181 -10.50 -20.55 18.86
C TYR A 181 -10.44 -19.20 19.58
N GLY A 182 -10.98 -18.15 18.95
CA GLY A 182 -10.99 -16.79 19.49
C GLY A 182 -9.75 -15.95 19.19
N GLU A 183 -8.72 -16.50 18.55
CA GLU A 183 -7.55 -15.72 18.11
C GLU A 183 -7.80 -15.05 16.74
N ASP A 184 -7.28 -13.85 16.55
CA ASP A 184 -7.29 -13.12 15.29
C ASP A 184 -5.99 -13.30 14.48
N PHE A 185 -4.92 -13.80 15.09
CA PHE A 185 -3.63 -14.14 14.46
C PHE A 185 -3.39 -15.65 14.32
N TRP A 186 -2.45 -16.04 13.45
CA TRP A 186 -1.95 -17.41 13.32
C TRP A 186 -0.78 -17.67 14.26
N ARG A 187 -0.68 -18.89 14.78
CA ARG A 187 0.49 -19.40 15.52
C ARG A 187 1.30 -20.33 14.64
N VAL A 188 2.55 -20.53 15.02
CA VAL A 188 3.47 -21.45 14.35
C VAL A 188 3.77 -22.63 15.26
N ARG A 189 3.65 -23.86 14.76
CA ARG A 189 4.11 -25.05 15.45
C ARG A 189 5.63 -25.12 15.38
N GLU A 190 6.29 -25.08 16.54
CA GLU A 190 7.73 -25.37 16.61
C GLU A 190 7.97 -26.83 16.24
N LYS A 191 9.02 -27.09 15.44
CA LYS A 191 9.47 -28.47 15.23
C LYS A 191 10.15 -28.90 16.54
N LEU A 192 9.62 -29.95 17.15
CA LEU A 192 10.30 -30.68 18.24
C LEU A 192 11.65 -31.21 17.77
#